data_AF-A0A1D9GRB5-F1
#
_entry.id   AF-A0A1D9GRB5-F1
#
_cell.length_a   1.000
_cell.length_b   1.000
_cell.length_c   1.000
_cell.angle_alpha   90.00
_cell.angle_beta   90.00
_cell.angle_gamma   90.00
#
_symmetry.space_group_name_H-M   'P 1'
#
loop_
_entity.id
_entity.type
_entity.pdbx_description
1 polymer ?
#
loop_
_entity_poly.entity_id
_entity_poly.type
_entity_poly.pdbx_seq_one_letter_code
_entity_poly.pdbx_strand_id
1 'polypeptide(L)'
;MAGRNGSFSGLRVRDSLVTLVGLLAIVGLSWLYLFGLASDMASMSPGMMTFKDWTPGYFVLMLVMWGIMMVAMMTPSAAPMIMLYRQVARKNHLTGAMLGTALFAGGYLLVWMLFSLVATALQWLLEQWALLSPYMRSQNQLFSGVILIAAGIYQFSSLKQACLRRCQGPLIFITRYWRSGLRGAFEMGIRHGAYCVGCCAALMALLFVGGIMDLSVIAAIAGVVLLEKLMPGGEWVARGIGSLAIALGAFLMSVTVM
;
A
#
# COMPACT_ATOMS: atom_id res chain seq x y z
N MET A 1 -3.66 51.01 -1.55
CA MET A 1 -3.34 49.91 -0.63
C MET A 1 -3.33 48.59 -1.40
N ALA A 2 -2.27 48.32 -2.15
CA ALA A 2 -2.09 47.09 -2.92
C ALA A 2 -0.64 46.64 -2.69
N GLY A 3 -0.43 45.45 -2.11
CA GLY A 3 0.94 44.98 -1.85
C GLY A 3 1.13 43.81 -0.88
N ARG A 4 0.09 43.34 -0.16
CA ARG A 4 0.26 42.26 0.83
C ARG A 4 -0.09 40.84 0.36
N ASN A 5 -0.67 40.66 -0.83
CA ASN A 5 -1.17 39.34 -1.25
C ASN A 5 -0.14 38.44 -1.96
N GLY A 6 1.02 38.98 -2.39
CA GLY A 6 2.04 38.21 -3.12
C GLY A 6 2.95 37.33 -2.24
N SER A 7 3.23 37.76 -1.01
CA SER A 7 4.10 36.99 -0.09
C SER A 7 3.40 35.76 0.49
N PHE A 8 2.11 35.89 0.86
CA PHE A 8 1.32 34.79 1.42
C PHE A 8 1.00 33.69 0.40
N SER A 9 0.79 34.03 -0.87
CA SER A 9 0.58 33.03 -1.94
C SER A 9 1.87 32.26 -2.26
N GLY A 10 3.02 32.94 -2.32
CA GLY A 10 4.33 32.32 -2.54
C GLY A 10 4.73 31.33 -1.42
N LEU A 11 4.55 31.71 -0.15
CA LEU A 11 4.73 30.82 1.00
C LEU A 11 3.79 29.61 0.94
N ARG A 12 2.53 29.80 0.48
CA ARG A 12 1.53 28.74 0.37
C ARG A 12 1.90 27.67 -0.68
N VAL A 13 2.45 28.10 -1.81
CA VAL A 13 2.91 27.21 -2.88
C VAL A 13 4.18 26.47 -2.44
N ARG A 14 5.18 27.18 -1.93
CA ARG A 14 6.46 26.60 -1.49
C ARG A 14 6.28 25.52 -0.44
N ASP A 15 5.42 25.78 0.56
CA ASP A 15 5.15 24.82 1.64
C ASP A 15 4.41 23.57 1.17
N SER A 16 3.54 23.68 0.16
CA SER A 16 2.82 22.53 -0.41
C SER A 16 3.75 21.71 -1.31
N LEU A 17 4.64 22.40 -2.05
CA LEU A 17 5.70 21.78 -2.84
C LEU A 17 6.64 20.96 -1.97
N VAL A 18 7.06 21.45 -0.80
CA VAL A 18 7.96 20.69 0.08
C VAL A 18 7.36 19.34 0.49
N THR A 19 6.07 19.30 0.85
CA THR A 19 5.44 18.02 1.24
C THR A 19 5.23 17.11 0.03
N LEU A 20 4.84 17.65 -1.12
CA LEU A 20 4.73 16.87 -2.36
C LEU A 20 6.07 16.28 -2.78
N VAL A 21 7.14 17.09 -2.81
CA VAL A 21 8.51 16.66 -3.11
C VAL A 21 8.97 15.60 -2.12
N GLY A 22 8.69 15.76 -0.83
CA GLY A 22 9.01 14.75 0.18
C GLY A 22 8.31 13.41 -0.07
N LEU A 23 7.02 13.43 -0.42
CA LEU A 23 6.28 12.21 -0.78
C LEU A 23 6.83 11.57 -2.04
N LEU A 24 7.08 12.36 -3.09
CA LEU A 24 7.65 11.87 -4.35
C LEU A 24 9.06 11.30 -4.16
N ALA A 25 9.89 11.93 -3.33
CA ALA A 25 11.23 11.44 -3.00
C ALA A 25 11.16 10.10 -2.28
N ILE A 26 10.31 9.95 -1.25
CA ILE A 26 10.16 8.69 -0.52
C ILE A 26 9.66 7.57 -1.45
N VAL A 27 8.66 7.86 -2.29
CA VAL A 27 8.13 6.90 -3.27
C VAL A 27 9.21 6.51 -4.29
N GLY A 28 9.89 7.49 -4.88
CA GLY A 28 10.93 7.26 -5.88
C GLY A 28 12.13 6.48 -5.35
N LEU A 29 12.61 6.82 -4.15
CA LEU A 29 13.69 6.07 -3.49
C LEU A 29 13.27 4.65 -3.13
N SER A 30 12.02 4.45 -2.70
CA SER A 30 11.51 3.11 -2.39
C SER A 30 11.42 2.25 -3.64
N TRP A 31 10.92 2.79 -4.76
CA TRP A 31 10.92 2.09 -6.04
C TRP A 31 12.33 1.79 -6.53
N LEU A 32 13.25 2.75 -6.47
CA LEU A 32 14.64 2.57 -6.88
C LEU A 32 15.31 1.41 -6.11
N TYR A 33 15.05 1.32 -4.80
CA TYR A 33 15.50 0.20 -3.99
C TYR A 33 14.90 -1.14 -4.43
N LEU A 34 13.59 -1.20 -4.68
CA LEU A 34 12.93 -2.42 -5.18
C LEU A 34 13.45 -2.85 -6.55
N PHE A 35 13.71 -1.88 -7.45
CA PHE A 35 14.32 -2.15 -8.74
C PHE A 35 15.70 -2.78 -8.59
N GLY A 36 16.54 -2.23 -7.69
CA GLY A 36 17.86 -2.80 -7.38
C GLY A 36 17.77 -4.24 -6.86
N LEU A 37 16.90 -4.49 -5.87
CA LEU A 37 16.70 -5.85 -5.36
C LEU A 37 16.19 -6.83 -6.43
N ALA A 38 15.22 -6.41 -7.25
CA ALA A 38 14.68 -7.24 -8.31
C ALA A 38 15.72 -7.51 -9.42
N SER A 39 16.54 -6.54 -9.78
CA SER A 39 17.63 -6.73 -10.75
C SER A 39 18.71 -7.66 -10.22
N ASP A 40 19.07 -7.56 -8.95
CA ASP A 40 20.04 -8.45 -8.32
C ASP A 40 19.53 -9.90 -8.36
N MET A 41 18.27 -10.12 -8.00
CA MET A 41 17.63 -11.44 -8.08
C MET A 41 17.54 -11.97 -9.52
N ALA A 42 17.25 -11.11 -10.49
CA ALA A 42 17.17 -11.49 -11.90
C ALA A 42 18.55 -11.81 -12.52
N SER A 43 19.62 -11.21 -11.98
CA SER A 43 21.00 -11.44 -12.42
C SER A 43 21.58 -12.78 -11.95
N MET A 44 20.96 -13.41 -10.95
CA MET A 44 21.36 -14.73 -10.47
C MET A 44 20.93 -15.81 -11.47
N SER A 45 21.85 -16.72 -11.81
CA SER A 45 21.54 -17.83 -12.73
C SER A 45 20.35 -18.68 -12.24
N PRO A 46 19.46 -19.13 -13.14
CA PRO A 46 18.37 -20.03 -12.80
C PRO A 46 18.90 -21.28 -12.06
N GLY A 47 18.38 -21.55 -10.86
CA GLY A 47 18.80 -22.68 -10.02
C GLY A 47 19.84 -22.38 -8.94
N MET A 48 20.42 -21.17 -8.89
CA MET A 48 21.34 -20.77 -7.81
C MET A 48 20.61 -20.20 -6.58
N MET A 49 19.34 -19.80 -6.75
CA MET A 49 18.46 -19.37 -5.67
C MET A 49 17.92 -20.60 -4.92
N THR A 50 18.41 -20.80 -3.71
CA THR A 50 17.94 -21.84 -2.80
C THR A 50 17.08 -21.26 -1.68
N PHE A 51 16.28 -22.10 -1.03
CA PHE A 51 15.62 -21.68 0.22
C PHE A 51 16.68 -21.29 1.24
N LYS A 52 16.50 -20.10 1.82
CA LYS A 52 17.35 -19.63 2.91
C LYS A 52 16.66 -19.94 4.24
N ASP A 53 17.41 -20.48 5.19
CA ASP A 53 16.87 -20.71 6.53
C ASP A 53 16.43 -19.39 7.17
N TRP A 54 15.26 -19.42 7.80
CA TRP A 54 14.69 -18.28 8.51
C TRP A 54 15.43 -18.02 9.82
N THR A 55 16.55 -17.34 9.70
CA THR A 55 17.24 -16.72 10.83
C THR A 55 16.54 -15.42 11.24
N PRO A 56 16.69 -14.94 12.49
CA PRO A 56 16.18 -13.63 12.90
C PRO A 56 16.65 -12.48 11.99
N GLY A 57 17.90 -12.55 11.50
CA GLY A 57 18.42 -11.57 10.55
C GLY A 57 17.71 -11.61 9.20
N TYR A 58 17.45 -12.80 8.65
CA TYR A 58 16.69 -12.94 7.41
C TYR A 58 15.25 -12.45 7.57
N PHE A 59 14.62 -12.72 8.71
CA PHE A 59 13.29 -12.21 9.01
C PHE A 59 13.24 -10.68 9.00
N VAL A 60 14.23 -10.01 9.61
CA VAL A 60 14.33 -8.54 9.59
C VAL A 60 14.54 -8.02 8.17
N LEU A 61 15.35 -8.69 7.34
CA LEU A 61 15.54 -8.31 5.94
C LEU A 61 14.24 -8.40 5.14
N MET A 62 13.48 -9.49 5.29
CA MET A 62 12.17 -9.64 4.65
C MET A 62 11.17 -8.61 5.16
N LEU A 63 11.17 -8.29 6.46
CA LEU A 63 10.34 -7.24 7.04
C LEU A 63 10.64 -5.87 6.45
N VAL A 64 11.92 -5.53 6.29
CA VAL A 64 12.36 -4.26 5.68
C VAL A 64 11.95 -4.21 4.22
N MET A 65 12.14 -5.30 3.46
CA MET A 65 11.69 -5.41 2.07
C MET A 65 10.18 -5.18 1.94
N TRP A 66 9.36 -5.90 2.72
CA TRP A 66 7.90 -5.71 2.76
C TRP A 66 7.53 -4.29 3.20
N GLY A 67 8.25 -3.71 4.16
CA GLY A 67 8.04 -2.32 4.60
C GLY A 67 8.25 -1.32 3.47
N ILE A 68 9.40 -1.39 2.78
CA ILE A 68 9.73 -0.51 1.66
C ILE A 68 8.76 -0.72 0.50
N MET A 69 8.34 -1.95 0.24
CA MET A 69 7.33 -2.26 -0.77
C MET A 69 5.99 -1.59 -0.46
N MET A 70 5.52 -1.65 0.79
CA MET A 70 4.29 -0.96 1.19
C MET A 70 4.44 0.55 1.09
N VAL A 71 5.60 1.12 1.44
CA VAL A 71 5.88 2.54 1.25
C VAL A 71 5.78 2.92 -0.24
N ALA A 72 6.40 2.14 -1.14
CA ALA A 72 6.41 2.38 -2.57
C ALA A 72 5.01 2.36 -3.18
N MET A 73 4.18 1.38 -2.81
CA MET A 73 2.86 1.17 -3.40
C MET A 73 1.78 2.05 -2.75
N MET A 74 1.82 2.23 -1.43
CA MET A 74 0.67 2.74 -0.67
C MET A 74 0.76 4.24 -0.37
N THR A 75 1.97 4.81 -0.31
CA THR A 75 2.16 6.25 -0.12
C THR A 75 1.52 7.11 -1.22
N PRO A 76 1.61 6.75 -2.52
CA PRO A 76 0.93 7.49 -3.59
C PRO A 76 -0.58 7.61 -3.36
N SER A 77 -1.22 6.54 -2.89
CA SER A 77 -2.66 6.52 -2.64
C SER A 77 -3.10 7.40 -1.46
N ALA A 78 -2.21 7.67 -0.50
CA ALA A 78 -2.46 8.54 0.64
C ALA A 78 -2.08 10.01 0.37
N ALA A 79 -1.37 10.30 -0.73
CA ALA A 79 -0.88 11.64 -1.02
C ALA A 79 -1.99 12.72 -1.05
N PRO A 80 -3.17 12.51 -1.67
CA PRO A 80 -4.25 13.50 -1.64
C PRO A 80 -4.73 13.80 -0.22
N MET A 81 -4.80 12.76 0.63
CA MET A 81 -5.22 12.87 2.03
C MET A 81 -4.19 13.65 2.87
N ILE A 82 -2.90 13.36 2.70
CA ILE A 82 -1.79 14.03 3.39
C ILE A 82 -1.73 15.52 2.99
N MET A 83 -1.90 15.82 1.69
CA MET A 83 -1.96 17.20 1.20
C MET A 83 -3.17 17.95 1.79
N LEU A 84 -4.35 17.33 1.81
CA LEU A 84 -5.54 17.95 2.38
C LEU A 84 -5.40 18.20 3.88
N TYR A 85 -4.89 17.22 4.63
CA TYR A 85 -4.60 17.39 6.06
C TYR A 85 -3.72 18.62 6.31
N ARG A 86 -2.62 18.75 5.55
CA ARG A 86 -1.71 19.90 5.64
C ARG A 86 -2.41 21.23 5.36
N GLN A 87 -3.23 21.29 4.31
CA GLN A 87 -3.97 22.50 3.94
C GLN A 87 -4.92 22.94 5.07
N VAL A 88 -5.61 21.99 5.70
CA VAL A 88 -6.55 22.27 6.79
C VAL A 88 -5.79 22.65 8.07
N ALA A 89 -4.71 21.94 8.40
CA ALA A 89 -3.87 22.26 9.56
C ALA A 89 -3.30 23.68 9.48
N ARG A 90 -2.86 24.09 8.28
CA ARG A 90 -2.39 25.47 8.04
C ARG A 90 -3.52 26.50 8.10
N LYS A 91 -4.68 26.22 7.50
CA LYS A 91 -5.84 27.13 7.53
C LYS A 91 -6.33 27.38 8.96
N ASN A 92 -6.21 26.38 9.83
CA ASN A 92 -6.53 26.49 11.25
C ASN A 92 -5.37 27.04 12.11
N HIS A 93 -4.32 27.57 11.49
CA HIS A 93 -3.15 28.17 12.16
C HIS A 93 -2.50 27.26 13.21
N LEU A 94 -2.51 25.94 13.00
CA LEU A 94 -1.89 25.00 13.94
C LEU A 94 -0.37 25.17 13.94
N THR A 95 0.19 25.46 15.11
CA THR A 95 1.64 25.48 15.33
C THR A 95 2.23 24.10 15.00
N GLY A 96 3.32 24.06 14.23
CA GLY A 96 3.95 22.80 13.84
C GLY A 96 3.20 22.00 12.77
N ALA A 97 2.43 22.65 11.88
CA ALA A 97 1.69 21.98 10.80
C ALA A 97 2.53 21.00 9.95
N MET A 98 3.82 21.29 9.74
CA MET A 98 4.76 20.38 9.07
C MET A 98 4.97 19.08 9.88
N LEU A 99 5.29 19.20 11.16
CA LEU A 99 5.46 18.05 12.05
C LEU A 99 4.16 17.27 12.18
N GLY A 100 3.00 17.95 12.31
CA GLY A 100 1.71 17.29 12.29
C GLY A 100 1.46 16.51 10.99
N THR A 101 1.85 17.05 9.84
CA THR A 101 1.73 16.34 8.54
C THR A 101 2.64 15.11 8.52
N ALA A 102 3.87 15.23 9.01
CA ALA A 102 4.80 14.11 9.13
C ALA A 102 4.28 13.03 10.10
N LEU A 103 3.67 13.42 11.21
CA LEU A 103 3.04 12.49 12.16
C LEU A 103 1.80 11.80 11.58
N PHE A 104 0.99 12.50 10.79
CA PHE A 104 -0.11 11.87 10.06
C PHE A 104 0.43 10.81 9.09
N ALA A 105 1.45 11.15 8.30
CA ALA A 105 2.10 10.18 7.41
C ALA A 105 2.76 9.03 8.19
N GLY A 106 3.40 9.32 9.33
CA GLY A 106 4.02 8.34 10.20
C GLY A 106 3.01 7.36 10.80
N GLY A 107 1.85 7.84 11.27
CA GLY A 107 0.78 6.98 11.75
C GLY A 107 0.20 6.08 10.66
N TYR A 108 0.06 6.61 9.44
CA TYR A 108 -0.33 5.84 8.27
C TYR A 108 0.69 4.74 7.93
N LEU A 109 1.98 5.09 7.86
CA LEU A 109 3.05 4.14 7.56
C LEU A 109 3.24 3.11 8.67
N LEU A 110 3.03 3.47 9.94
CA LEU A 110 3.07 2.52 11.05
C LEU A 110 2.08 1.37 10.86
N VAL A 111 0.85 1.67 10.42
CA VAL A 111 -0.15 0.62 10.13
C VAL A 111 0.31 -0.29 8.99
N TRP A 112 0.95 0.29 7.97
CA TRP A 112 1.56 -0.50 6.89
C TRP A 112 2.75 -1.33 7.35
N MET A 113 3.57 -0.83 8.28
CA MET A 113 4.65 -1.63 8.88
C MET A 113 4.10 -2.81 9.69
N LEU A 114 2.99 -2.63 10.40
CA LEU A 114 2.30 -3.75 11.06
C LEU A 114 1.76 -4.75 10.05
N PHE A 115 1.22 -4.28 8.92
CA PHE A 115 0.84 -5.17 7.81
C PHE A 115 2.04 -5.93 7.25
N SER A 116 3.18 -5.26 7.03
CA SER A 116 4.41 -5.87 6.56
C SER A 116 4.94 -6.95 7.50
N LEU A 117 4.77 -6.78 8.83
CA LEU A 117 5.08 -7.82 9.81
C LEU A 117 4.20 -9.06 9.62
N VAL A 118 2.89 -8.88 9.45
CA VAL A 118 1.96 -9.97 9.17
C VAL A 118 2.30 -10.66 7.84
N ALA A 119 2.60 -9.88 6.79
CA ALA A 119 2.97 -10.40 5.49
C ALA A 119 4.29 -11.20 5.53
N THR A 120 5.27 -10.73 6.30
CA THR A 120 6.56 -11.43 6.49
C THR A 120 6.37 -12.73 7.26
N ALA A 121 5.57 -12.72 8.33
CA ALA A 121 5.24 -13.93 9.08
C ALA A 121 4.46 -14.94 8.23
N LEU A 122 3.56 -14.45 7.38
CA LEU A 122 2.83 -15.30 6.44
C LEU A 122 3.78 -15.87 5.37
N GLN A 123 4.69 -15.07 4.81
CA GLN A 123 5.71 -15.55 3.88
C GLN A 123 6.54 -16.68 4.51
N TRP A 124 6.99 -16.48 5.75
CA TRP A 124 7.74 -17.50 6.48
C TRP A 124 6.96 -18.81 6.62
N LEU A 125 5.67 -18.75 6.96
CA LEU A 125 4.83 -19.94 7.08
C LEU A 125 4.62 -20.64 5.72
N LEU A 126 4.38 -19.86 4.67
CA LEU A 126 4.16 -20.39 3.32
C LEU A 126 5.42 -21.03 2.73
N GLU A 127 6.61 -20.50 3.01
CA GLU A 127 7.89 -21.12 2.64
C GLU A 127 8.12 -22.42 3.40
N GLN A 128 7.82 -22.47 4.71
CA GLN A 128 7.90 -23.71 5.50
C GLN A 128 6.98 -24.82 4.96
N TRP A 129 5.82 -24.46 4.40
CA TRP A 129 4.88 -25.41 3.83
C TRP A 129 5.18 -25.73 2.36
N ALA A 130 6.32 -25.28 1.83
CA ALA A 130 6.73 -25.42 0.44
C ALA A 130 5.70 -24.90 -0.59
N LEU A 131 4.86 -23.94 -0.18
CA LEU A 131 3.85 -23.33 -1.05
C LEU A 131 4.44 -22.22 -1.92
N LEU A 132 5.57 -21.64 -1.50
CA LEU A 132 6.36 -20.67 -2.25
C LEU A 132 7.65 -21.30 -2.78
N SER A 133 8.11 -20.84 -3.94
CA SER A 133 9.41 -21.19 -4.51
C SER A 133 10.52 -20.33 -3.89
N PRO A 134 11.81 -20.68 -4.11
CA PRO A 134 12.92 -19.79 -3.78
C PRO A 134 12.83 -18.40 -4.45
N TYR A 135 12.04 -18.28 -5.52
CA TYR A 135 11.72 -17.02 -6.20
C TYR A 135 10.54 -16.27 -5.56
N MET A 136 10.09 -16.68 -4.37
CA MET A 136 9.00 -16.04 -3.61
C MET A 136 7.68 -15.98 -4.38
N ARG A 137 7.41 -17.01 -5.18
CA ARG A 137 6.19 -17.15 -5.99
C ARG A 137 5.52 -18.48 -5.68
N SER A 138 4.19 -18.52 -5.72
CA SER A 138 3.47 -19.77 -5.48
C SER A 138 3.86 -20.88 -6.46
N GLN A 139 4.06 -22.09 -5.92
CA GLN A 139 4.28 -23.32 -6.68
C GLN A 139 3.03 -24.20 -6.76
N ASN A 140 1.97 -23.84 -6.04
CA ASN A 140 0.77 -24.65 -5.91
C ASN A 140 -0.42 -23.94 -6.57
N GLN A 141 -0.94 -24.55 -7.63
CA GLN A 141 -2.05 -24.00 -8.41
C GLN A 141 -3.35 -23.94 -7.61
N LEU A 142 -3.63 -24.96 -6.78
CA LEU A 142 -4.81 -24.96 -5.89
C LEU A 142 -4.74 -23.81 -4.89
N PHE A 143 -3.59 -23.63 -4.24
CA PHE A 143 -3.36 -22.51 -3.32
C PHE A 143 -3.52 -21.15 -4.02
N SER A 144 -2.94 -21.01 -5.21
CA SER A 144 -3.07 -19.80 -6.03
C SER A 144 -4.52 -19.51 -6.40
N GLY A 145 -5.28 -20.52 -6.81
CA GLY A 145 -6.69 -20.41 -7.15
C GLY A 145 -7.56 -20.02 -5.95
N VAL A 146 -7.32 -20.62 -4.79
CA VAL A 146 -8.01 -20.28 -3.54
C VAL A 146 -7.75 -18.83 -3.15
N ILE A 147 -6.50 -18.35 -3.21
CA ILE A 147 -6.17 -16.95 -2.89
C ILE A 147 -6.85 -15.99 -3.88
N LEU A 148 -6.82 -16.29 -5.18
CA LEU A 148 -7.47 -15.47 -6.21
C LEU A 148 -8.97 -15.36 -5.99
N ILE A 149 -9.64 -16.49 -5.72
CA ILE A 149 -11.08 -16.52 -5.43
C ILE A 149 -11.37 -15.76 -4.12
N ALA A 150 -10.60 -15.99 -3.06
CA ALA A 150 -10.80 -15.30 -1.78
C ALA A 150 -10.62 -13.78 -1.90
N ALA A 151 -9.58 -13.34 -2.60
CA ALA A 151 -9.36 -11.91 -2.89
C ALA A 151 -10.49 -11.35 -3.75
N GLY A 152 -10.97 -12.12 -4.73
CA GLY A 152 -12.09 -11.76 -5.57
C GLY A 152 -13.43 -11.69 -4.82
N ILE A 153 -13.69 -12.56 -3.85
CA ILE A 153 -14.88 -12.46 -2.98
C ILE A 153 -14.77 -11.24 -2.08
N TYR A 154 -13.58 -10.98 -1.53
CA TYR A 154 -13.33 -9.82 -0.68
C TYR A 154 -13.61 -8.49 -1.40
N GLN A 155 -13.36 -8.44 -2.71
CA GLN A 155 -13.68 -7.30 -3.57
C GLN A 155 -15.17 -6.91 -3.52
N PHE A 156 -16.08 -7.88 -3.35
CA PHE A 156 -17.53 -7.64 -3.22
C PHE A 156 -17.99 -7.38 -1.78
N SER A 157 -17.12 -7.57 -0.79
CA SER A 157 -17.52 -7.51 0.63
C SER A 157 -17.95 -6.10 1.05
N SER A 158 -18.96 -6.04 1.94
CA SER A 158 -19.43 -4.80 2.54
C SER A 158 -18.34 -4.10 3.36
N LEU A 159 -17.45 -4.88 3.99
CA LEU A 159 -16.29 -4.40 4.72
C LEU A 159 -15.35 -3.62 3.80
N LYS A 160 -14.94 -4.21 2.67
CA LYS A 160 -14.07 -3.54 1.70
C LYS A 160 -14.71 -2.25 1.23
N GLN A 161 -15.97 -2.30 0.79
CA GLN A 161 -16.66 -1.12 0.26
C GLN A 161 -16.78 0.00 1.29
N ALA A 162 -17.03 -0.33 2.56
CA ALA A 162 -17.07 0.65 3.65
C ALA A 162 -15.70 1.31 3.87
N CYS A 163 -14.63 0.53 3.88
CA CYS A 163 -13.25 1.03 3.97
C CYS A 163 -12.89 1.91 2.75
N LEU A 164 -13.20 1.45 1.54
CA LEU A 164 -12.89 2.15 0.29
C LEU A 164 -13.56 3.52 0.21
N ARG A 165 -14.86 3.61 0.54
CA ARG A 165 -15.58 4.90 0.60
C ARG A 165 -14.91 5.90 1.55
N ARG A 166 -14.29 5.40 2.63
CA ARG A 166 -13.58 6.23 3.60
C ARG A 166 -12.20 6.65 3.12
N CYS A 167 -11.54 5.83 2.31
CA CYS A 167 -10.29 6.20 1.63
C CYS A 167 -10.51 7.21 0.48
N GLN A 168 -11.60 7.08 -0.28
CA GLN A 168 -11.92 7.94 -1.42
C GLN A 168 -12.42 9.35 -1.05
N GLY A 169 -12.96 9.53 0.16
CA GLY A 169 -13.58 10.78 0.60
C GLY A 169 -12.71 11.58 1.56
N PRO A 170 -11.59 12.20 1.12
CA PRO A 170 -10.64 12.85 2.02
C PRO A 170 -11.27 14.03 2.78
N LEU A 171 -12.15 14.80 2.14
CA LEU A 171 -12.91 15.88 2.80
C LEU A 171 -13.87 15.36 3.87
N ILE A 172 -14.58 14.27 3.57
CA ILE A 172 -15.52 13.62 4.52
C ILE A 172 -14.73 12.99 5.68
N PHE A 173 -13.54 12.47 5.41
CA PHE A 173 -12.62 11.98 6.45
C PHE A 173 -12.21 13.09 7.39
N ILE A 174 -11.63 14.18 6.85
CA ILE A 174 -11.17 15.32 7.65
C ILE A 174 -12.31 15.89 8.49
N THR A 175 -13.45 16.22 7.87
CA THR A 175 -14.56 16.90 8.56
C THR A 175 -15.12 16.10 9.73
N ARG A 176 -15.24 14.77 9.60
CA ARG A 176 -15.80 13.91 10.66
C ARG A 176 -14.75 13.47 11.70
N TYR A 177 -13.48 13.34 11.33
CA TYR A 177 -12.44 12.77 12.21
C TYR A 177 -11.33 13.74 12.59
N TRP A 178 -11.50 15.04 12.34
CA TRP A 178 -10.51 16.04 12.71
C TRP A 178 -10.16 15.97 14.18
N ARG A 179 -8.87 15.85 14.46
CA ARG A 179 -8.29 16.00 15.80
C ARG A 179 -7.17 17.02 15.71
N SER A 180 -7.23 18.04 16.56
CA SER A 180 -6.18 19.06 16.64
C SER A 180 -4.94 18.54 17.37
N GLY A 181 -3.82 19.24 17.15
CA GLY A 181 -2.54 18.92 17.79
C GLY A 181 -1.78 17.75 17.17
N LEU A 182 -0.55 17.56 17.62
CA LEU A 182 0.39 16.55 17.07
C LEU A 182 -0.10 15.12 17.29
N ARG A 183 -0.65 14.83 18.48
CA ARG A 183 -1.25 13.53 18.79
C ARG A 183 -2.47 13.24 17.91
N GLY A 184 -3.33 14.26 17.72
CA GLY A 184 -4.49 14.15 16.84
C GLY A 184 -4.10 13.82 15.40
N ALA A 185 -3.03 14.45 14.90
CA ALA A 185 -2.46 14.16 13.59
C ALA A 185 -2.05 12.69 13.42
N PHE A 186 -1.31 12.15 14.39
CA PHE A 186 -0.85 10.77 14.40
C PHE A 186 -2.02 9.78 14.48
N GLU A 187 -2.98 10.01 15.37
CA GLU A 187 -4.20 9.19 15.49
C GLU A 187 -5.04 9.19 14.21
N MET A 188 -5.16 10.34 13.55
CA MET A 188 -5.81 10.44 12.24
C MET A 188 -5.06 9.63 11.17
N GLY A 189 -3.73 9.67 11.20
CA GLY A 189 -2.86 8.87 10.33
C GLY A 189 -3.09 7.36 10.51
N ILE A 190 -3.06 6.87 11.75
CA ILE A 190 -3.37 5.46 12.07
C ILE A 190 -4.76 5.08 11.56
N ARG A 191 -5.77 5.92 11.81
CA ARG A 191 -7.14 5.64 11.40
C ARG A 191 -7.28 5.56 9.88
N HIS A 192 -6.63 6.47 9.16
CA HIS A 192 -6.61 6.42 7.70
C HIS A 192 -5.84 5.18 7.19
N GLY A 193 -4.72 4.84 7.83
CA GLY A 193 -3.96 3.61 7.56
C GLY A 193 -4.81 2.35 7.74
N ALA A 194 -5.60 2.27 8.81
CA ALA A 194 -6.47 1.12 9.06
C ALA A 194 -7.55 0.94 7.98
N TYR A 195 -8.20 2.03 7.55
CA TYR A 195 -9.13 1.96 6.40
C TYR A 195 -8.40 1.58 5.10
N CYS A 196 -7.17 2.06 4.92
CA CYS A 196 -6.35 1.76 3.75
C CYS A 196 -5.90 0.29 3.71
N VAL A 197 -5.55 -0.32 4.84
CA VAL A 197 -5.31 -1.76 4.90
C VAL A 197 -6.64 -2.52 4.67
N GLY A 198 -7.71 -2.09 5.33
CA GLY A 198 -9.04 -2.72 5.20
C GLY A 198 -9.73 -2.58 3.85
N CYS A 199 -9.22 -1.79 2.89
CA CYS A 199 -9.70 -1.82 1.51
C CYS A 199 -8.92 -2.82 0.63
N CYS A 200 -7.70 -3.13 1.04
CA CYS A 200 -6.65 -3.46 0.09
C CYS A 200 -5.84 -4.70 0.50
N ALA A 201 -5.96 -5.15 1.75
CA ALA A 201 -5.24 -6.29 2.29
C ALA A 201 -5.40 -7.57 1.46
N ALA A 202 -6.61 -7.88 0.98
CA ALA A 202 -6.81 -9.09 0.17
C ALA A 202 -6.17 -9.00 -1.23
N LEU A 203 -6.08 -7.79 -1.81
CA LEU A 203 -5.33 -7.58 -3.05
C LEU A 203 -3.83 -7.76 -2.82
N MET A 204 -3.31 -7.34 -1.66
CA MET A 204 -1.90 -7.56 -1.32
C MET A 204 -1.56 -9.06 -1.23
N ALA A 205 -2.51 -9.91 -0.84
CA ALA A 205 -2.28 -11.36 -0.83
C ALA A 205 -2.01 -11.94 -2.22
N LEU A 206 -2.41 -11.26 -3.30
CA LEU A 206 -2.11 -11.68 -4.68
C LEU A 206 -0.61 -11.62 -5.00
N LEU A 207 0.19 -10.86 -4.22
CA LEU A 207 1.65 -10.87 -4.35
C LEU A 207 2.24 -12.27 -4.11
N PHE A 208 1.64 -13.08 -3.24
CA PHE A 208 2.09 -14.47 -3.02
C PHE A 208 1.83 -15.37 -4.24
N VAL A 209 0.83 -15.03 -5.06
CA VAL A 209 0.46 -15.77 -6.27
C VAL A 209 1.33 -15.35 -7.45
N GLY A 210 1.43 -14.04 -7.69
CA GLY A 210 2.18 -13.47 -8.81
C GLY A 210 3.69 -13.45 -8.60
N GLY A 211 4.15 -13.51 -7.34
CA GLY A 211 5.56 -13.35 -6.98
C GLY A 211 5.75 -12.05 -6.20
N ILE A 212 6.31 -12.16 -4.99
CA ILE A 212 6.47 -11.02 -4.07
C ILE A 212 7.37 -9.95 -4.68
N MET A 213 8.43 -10.37 -5.38
CA MET A 213 9.44 -9.49 -6.00
C MET A 213 9.26 -9.31 -7.51
N ASP A 214 8.11 -9.75 -8.06
CA ASP A 214 7.78 -9.46 -9.46
C ASP A 214 7.29 -8.02 -9.57
N LEU A 215 8.15 -7.14 -10.11
CA LEU A 215 7.85 -5.71 -10.24
C LEU A 215 6.60 -5.44 -11.10
N SER A 216 6.28 -6.31 -12.06
CA SER A 216 5.07 -6.16 -12.88
C SER A 216 3.83 -6.41 -12.04
N VAL A 217 3.86 -7.43 -11.17
CA VAL A 217 2.77 -7.75 -10.24
C VAL A 217 2.61 -6.64 -9.20
N ILE A 218 3.72 -6.17 -8.61
CA ILE A 218 3.72 -5.05 -7.67
C ILE A 218 3.09 -3.81 -8.34
N ALA A 219 3.56 -3.43 -9.53
CA ALA A 219 3.06 -2.28 -10.26
C ALA A 219 1.58 -2.42 -10.64
N ALA A 220 1.15 -3.61 -11.08
CA ALA A 220 -0.24 -3.88 -11.43
C ALA A 220 -1.16 -3.74 -10.21
N ILE A 221 -0.80 -4.35 -9.07
CA ILE A 221 -1.59 -4.27 -7.83
C ILE A 221 -1.61 -2.82 -7.32
N ALA A 222 -0.47 -2.12 -7.33
CA ALA A 222 -0.39 -0.71 -6.93
C ALA A 222 -1.29 0.16 -7.83
N GLY A 223 -1.25 -0.07 -9.14
CA GLY A 223 -2.08 0.62 -10.12
C GLY A 223 -3.57 0.38 -9.89
N VAL A 224 -3.96 -0.88 -9.67
CA VAL A 224 -5.34 -1.25 -9.30
C VAL A 224 -5.79 -0.52 -8.03
N VAL A 225 -4.98 -0.57 -6.97
CA VAL A 225 -5.34 0.06 -5.69
C VAL A 225 -5.44 1.58 -5.85
N LEU A 226 -4.54 2.19 -6.61
CA LEU A 226 -4.59 3.61 -6.92
C LEU A 226 -5.86 3.97 -7.71
N LEU A 227 -6.18 3.18 -8.71
CA LEU A 227 -7.35 3.34 -9.57
C LEU A 227 -8.65 3.25 -8.76
N GLU A 228 -8.76 2.22 -7.90
CA GLU A 228 -9.89 2.06 -6.99
C GLU A 228 -10.03 3.24 -6.02
N LYS A 229 -8.92 3.78 -5.50
CA LYS A 229 -8.96 4.86 -4.50
C LYS A 229 -9.14 6.26 -5.08
N LEU A 230 -8.75 6.50 -6.33
CA LEU A 230 -8.77 7.83 -6.94
C LEU A 230 -9.94 8.04 -7.90
N MET A 231 -10.48 6.99 -8.53
CA MET A 231 -11.56 7.19 -9.51
C MET A 231 -12.94 7.35 -8.87
N PRO A 232 -13.78 8.28 -9.38
CA PRO A 232 -15.20 8.31 -9.05
C PRO A 232 -15.84 7.01 -9.55
N GLY A 233 -16.37 6.20 -8.62
CA GLY A 233 -16.91 4.87 -8.94
C GLY A 233 -15.93 3.70 -8.78
N GLY A 234 -14.85 3.86 -8.00
CA GLY A 234 -13.91 2.77 -7.72
C GLY A 234 -14.52 1.47 -7.17
N GLU A 235 -15.77 1.49 -6.68
CA GLU A 235 -16.52 0.28 -6.36
C GLU A 235 -16.79 -0.60 -7.60
N TRP A 236 -17.07 0.00 -8.76
CA TRP A 236 -17.26 -0.74 -10.00
C TRP A 236 -15.95 -1.36 -10.50
N VAL A 237 -14.85 -0.63 -10.34
CA VAL A 237 -13.50 -1.13 -10.62
C VAL A 237 -13.19 -2.34 -9.73
N ALA A 238 -13.43 -2.19 -8.41
CA ALA A 238 -13.28 -3.27 -7.44
C ALA A 238 -14.09 -4.51 -7.83
N ARG A 239 -15.37 -4.35 -8.19
CA ARG A 239 -16.23 -5.45 -8.65
C ARG A 239 -15.70 -6.11 -9.92
N GLY A 240 -15.26 -5.33 -10.92
CA GLY A 240 -14.69 -5.88 -12.15
C GLY A 240 -13.42 -6.69 -11.91
N ILE A 241 -12.52 -6.18 -11.08
CA ILE A 241 -11.29 -6.86 -10.67
C ILE A 241 -11.60 -8.10 -9.84
N GLY A 242 -12.62 -8.03 -8.97
CA GLY A 242 -13.11 -9.15 -8.21
C GLY A 242 -13.62 -10.29 -9.09
N SER A 243 -14.47 -9.98 -10.07
CA SER A 243 -14.96 -10.96 -11.05
C SER A 243 -13.81 -11.61 -11.82
N LEU A 244 -12.84 -10.81 -12.29
CA LEU A 244 -11.68 -11.31 -13.00
C LEU A 244 -10.83 -12.24 -12.12
N ALA A 245 -10.58 -11.87 -10.87
CA ALA A 245 -9.83 -12.69 -9.93
C ALA A 245 -10.53 -14.03 -9.64
N ILE A 246 -11.85 -14.04 -9.44
CA ILE A 246 -12.63 -15.27 -9.27
C ILE A 246 -12.54 -16.15 -10.52
N ALA A 247 -12.74 -15.58 -11.71
CA ALA A 247 -12.69 -16.32 -12.97
C ALA A 247 -11.32 -16.96 -13.20
N LEU A 248 -10.24 -16.20 -12.99
CA LEU A 248 -8.87 -16.71 -13.11
C LEU A 248 -8.56 -17.80 -12.06
N GLY A 249 -9.02 -17.62 -10.82
CA GLY A 249 -8.83 -18.62 -9.77
C GLY A 249 -9.59 -19.92 -10.06
N ALA A 250 -10.84 -19.84 -10.53
CA ALA A 250 -11.63 -20.99 -10.93
C ALA A 250 -11.02 -21.71 -12.14
N PHE A 251 -10.55 -20.95 -13.14
CA PHE A 251 -9.84 -21.50 -14.29
C PHE A 251 -8.58 -22.26 -13.87
N LEU A 252 -7.73 -21.65 -13.04
CA LEU A 252 -6.51 -22.30 -12.53
C LEU A 252 -6.83 -23.62 -11.82
N MET A 253 -7.83 -23.65 -10.95
CA MET A 253 -8.23 -24.87 -10.25
C MET A 253 -8.78 -25.94 -11.20
N SER A 254 -9.49 -25.54 -12.26
CA SER A 254 -10.01 -26.49 -13.24
C SER A 254 -8.91 -27.20 -14.04
N VAL A 255 -7.82 -26.47 -14.36
CA VAL A 255 -6.66 -27.03 -15.07
C VAL A 255 -5.86 -27.98 -14.18
N THR A 256 -5.86 -27.79 -12.86
CA THR A 256 -5.15 -28.69 -11.92
C THR A 256 -5.84 -30.04 -11.75
N VAL A 257 -7.15 -30.13 -12.01
CA VAL A 257 -7.95 -31.35 -11.83
C VAL A 257 -8.01 -32.22 -13.10
N MET A 258 -7.65 -31.65 -14.26
CA MET A 258 -7.52 -32.34 -15.55
C MET A 258 -6.14 -32.96 -15.72
#